data_AF-A0A0R3X700-F1
#
_entry.id   AF-A0A0R3X700-F1
#
_cell.length_a   1.000
_cell.length_b   1.000
_cell.length_c   1.000
_cell.angle_alpha   90.00
_cell.angle_beta   90.00
_cell.angle_gamma   90.00
#
_symmetry.space_group_name_H-M   'P 1'
#
loop_
_entity.id
_entity.type
_entity.pdbx_description
1 polymer ?
#
loop_
_entity_poly.entity_id
_entity_poly.type
_entity_poly.pdbx_seq_one_letter_code
_entity_poly.pdbx_strand_id
1 'polypeptide(L)'
;MQTRSSQFNTVFCCAMVDTVKSSDLLEEALALSKLIRKHRGRIVIYTGAGISTAAAIPDYRGTHGLYRNSTPSSRKVIGTKLRLPEASYAKPTFTHMAICALVTNGYVSLFP
;
A
#
# COMPACT_ATOMS: atom_id res chain seq x y z
N MET A 1 -16.94 19.83 34.17
CA MET A 1 -17.51 19.17 32.97
C MET A 1 -17.27 20.07 31.77
N GLN A 2 -16.19 19.82 31.01
CA GLN A 2 -16.06 20.23 29.59
C GLN A 2 -14.83 19.54 29.00
N THR A 3 -15.05 18.39 28.39
CA THR A 3 -14.08 17.68 27.55
C THR A 3 -14.31 18.15 26.11
N ARG A 4 -13.35 18.86 25.50
CA ARG A 4 -13.37 19.18 24.06
C ARG A 4 -12.13 18.61 23.38
N SER A 5 -12.30 17.34 22.99
CA SER A 5 -11.84 16.69 21.75
C SER A 5 -10.70 17.35 20.96
N SER A 6 -9.60 16.60 20.90
CA SER A 6 -8.49 16.69 19.96
C SER A 6 -8.93 16.86 18.49
N GLN A 7 -8.56 17.97 17.86
CA GLN A 7 -8.51 18.10 16.40
C GLN A 7 -7.04 18.11 15.96
N PHE A 8 -6.46 16.92 15.79
CA PHE A 8 -5.25 16.76 14.97
C PHE A 8 -5.68 16.16 13.63
N ASN A 9 -6.17 17.02 12.72
CA ASN A 9 -6.40 16.64 11.32
C ASN A 9 -5.11 16.89 10.53
N THR A 10 -4.18 15.93 10.58
CA THR A 10 -3.04 15.89 9.66
C THR A 10 -3.43 15.14 8.39
N VAL A 11 -4.15 15.80 7.49
CA VAL A 11 -4.20 15.36 6.08
C VAL A 11 -2.91 15.84 5.42
N PHE A 12 -1.79 15.23 5.79
CA PHE A 12 -0.48 15.55 5.25
C PHE A 12 -0.18 14.66 4.03
N CYS A 13 0.22 15.33 2.95
CA CYS A 13 0.72 14.81 1.66
C CYS A 13 -0.30 14.07 0.77
N CYS A 14 -1.01 14.83 -0.06
CA CYS A 14 -1.62 14.32 -1.29
C CYS A 14 -0.71 14.80 -2.44
N ALA A 15 -0.16 13.86 -3.22
CA ALA A 15 0.86 14.01 -4.27
C ALA A 15 2.34 14.00 -3.80
N MET A 16 2.86 12.81 -3.46
CA MET A 16 4.26 12.51 -3.80
C MET A 16 4.32 12.23 -5.32
N VAL A 17 5.26 12.86 -6.00
CA VAL A 17 5.61 12.55 -7.39
C VAL A 17 6.35 11.21 -7.39
N ASP A 18 5.86 10.23 -8.14
CA ASP A 18 6.50 8.93 -8.34
C ASP A 18 7.75 9.05 -9.23
N THR A 19 8.78 9.78 -8.80
CA THR A 19 10.07 9.82 -9.52
C THR A 19 10.99 8.74 -8.98
N VAL A 20 10.84 7.52 -9.49
CA VAL A 20 11.87 6.49 -9.34
C VAL A 20 12.67 6.42 -10.64
N LYS A 21 13.99 6.64 -10.57
CA LYS A 21 14.89 6.46 -11.72
C LYS A 21 15.13 4.98 -11.95
N SER A 22 14.98 4.54 -13.20
CA SER A 22 15.01 3.13 -13.60
C SER A 22 16.35 2.43 -13.39
N SER A 23 17.47 3.15 -13.40
CA SER A 23 18.82 2.62 -13.16
C SER A 23 19.05 2.13 -11.73
N ASP A 24 18.36 2.72 -10.76
CA ASP A 24 18.66 2.55 -9.34
C ASP A 24 17.90 1.36 -8.74
N LEU A 25 16.79 0.97 -9.40
CA LEU A 25 15.89 -0.09 -8.96
C LEU A 25 16.57 -1.46 -8.84
N LEU A 26 17.47 -1.80 -9.78
CA LEU A 26 18.12 -3.11 -9.76
C LEU A 26 19.09 -3.21 -8.58
N GLU A 27 19.87 -2.17 -8.33
CA GLU A 27 20.83 -2.14 -7.21
C GLU A 27 20.11 -2.16 -5.86
N GLU A 28 19.02 -1.40 -5.72
CA GLU A 28 18.18 -1.41 -4.52
C GLU A 28 17.52 -2.77 -4.29
N ALA A 29 17.00 -3.40 -5.35
CA ALA A 29 16.43 -4.74 -5.27
C ALA A 29 17.47 -5.79 -4.88
N LEU A 30 18.70 -5.69 -5.41
CA LEU A 30 19.81 -6.55 -5.04
C LEU A 30 20.21 -6.36 -3.57
N ALA A 31 20.31 -5.11 -3.11
CA ALA A 31 20.60 -4.79 -1.71
C ALA A 31 19.50 -5.34 -0.77
N LEU A 32 18.23 -5.14 -1.12
CA LEU A 32 17.09 -5.67 -0.37
C LEU A 32 17.13 -7.21 -0.32
N SER A 33 17.44 -7.87 -1.45
CA SER A 33 17.54 -9.33 -1.49
C SER A 33 18.64 -9.87 -0.55
N LYS A 34 19.77 -9.16 -0.43
CA LYS A 34 20.85 -9.51 0.51
C LYS A 34 20.38 -9.38 1.96
N LEU A 35 19.63 -8.32 2.29
CA LEU A 35 19.05 -8.14 3.62
C LEU A 35 18.03 -9.24 3.95
N ILE A 36 17.16 -9.59 3.00
CA ILE A 36 16.17 -10.66 3.18
C ILE A 36 16.84 -12.00 3.50
N ARG A 37 17.89 -12.35 2.76
CA ARG A 37 18.66 -13.58 3.02
C ARG A 37 19.36 -13.54 4.38
N LYS A 38 19.98 -12.42 4.74
CA LYS A 38 20.74 -12.24 5.99
C LYS A 38 19.84 -12.31 7.23
N HIS A 39 18.63 -11.80 7.15
CA HIS A 39 17.70 -11.70 8.28
C HIS A 39 16.53 -12.69 8.21
N ARG A 40 16.72 -13.81 7.49
CA ARG A 40 15.75 -14.90 7.36
C ARG A 40 15.06 -15.22 8.70
N GLY A 41 13.73 -15.25 8.68
CA GLY A 41 12.91 -15.55 9.87
C GLY A 41 12.68 -14.38 10.84
N ARG A 42 13.29 -13.21 10.59
CA ARG A 42 13.15 -12.00 11.44
C ARG A 42 12.71 -10.77 10.64
N ILE A 43 11.94 -10.99 9.59
CA ILE A 43 11.47 -9.94 8.67
C ILE A 43 9.97 -9.76 8.87
N VAL A 44 9.54 -8.50 8.97
CA VAL A 44 8.14 -8.09 9.01
C VAL A 44 7.87 -7.22 7.78
N ILE A 45 6.82 -7.55 7.04
CA ILE A 45 6.40 -6.81 5.84
C ILE A 45 5.14 -6.02 6.17
N TYR A 46 5.22 -4.70 6.11
CA TYR A 46 4.05 -3.82 6.18
C TYR A 46 3.55 -3.55 4.77
N THR A 47 2.27 -3.80 4.52
CA THR A 47 1.63 -3.56 3.21
C THR A 47 0.48 -2.58 3.36
N GLY A 48 0.16 -1.88 2.27
CA GLY A 48 -0.98 -0.97 2.19
C GLY A 48 -1.74 -1.18 0.88
N ALA A 49 -2.75 -0.33 0.62
CA ALA A 49 -3.59 -0.46 -0.58
C ALA A 49 -2.83 -0.42 -1.91
N GLY A 50 -1.62 0.18 -1.93
CA GLY A 50 -0.77 0.29 -3.11
C GLY A 50 -0.47 -1.05 -3.79
N ILE A 51 -0.29 -2.15 -3.04
CA ILE A 51 0.04 -3.46 -3.63
C ILE A 51 -1.12 -4.09 -4.41
N SER A 52 -2.33 -3.56 -4.23
CA SER A 52 -3.58 -4.04 -4.84
C SER A 52 -4.04 -3.18 -6.02
N THR A 53 -3.34 -2.09 -6.32
CA THR A 53 -3.64 -1.21 -7.46
C THR A 53 -3.58 -1.95 -8.80
N ALA A 54 -2.62 -2.86 -8.95
CA ALA A 54 -2.51 -3.71 -10.14
C ALA A 54 -3.64 -4.77 -10.26
N ALA A 55 -4.42 -5.01 -9.20
CA ALA A 55 -5.62 -5.85 -9.22
C ALA A 55 -6.91 -5.02 -9.43
N ALA A 56 -6.80 -3.81 -9.96
CA ALA A 56 -7.90 -2.86 -10.16
C ALA A 56 -8.59 -2.40 -8.86
N ILE A 57 -7.95 -2.55 -7.70
CA ILE A 57 -8.42 -2.00 -6.43
C ILE A 57 -7.74 -0.64 -6.20
N PRO A 58 -8.49 0.48 -6.20
CA PRO A 58 -7.88 1.80 -6.06
C PRO A 58 -7.23 1.98 -4.68
N ASP A 59 -6.12 2.70 -4.65
CA ASP A 59 -5.52 3.13 -3.39
C ASP A 59 -6.27 4.34 -2.79
N TYR A 60 -5.78 4.79 -1.64
CA TYR A 60 -6.40 5.90 -0.93
C TYR A 60 -5.83 7.27 -1.30
N ARG A 61 -4.51 7.39 -1.43
CA ARG A 61 -3.79 8.68 -1.46
C ARG A 61 -2.91 8.86 -2.71
N GLY A 62 -2.84 7.88 -3.59
CA GLY A 62 -2.03 7.94 -4.80
C GLY A 62 -2.62 8.89 -5.84
N THR A 63 -1.95 8.96 -7.00
CA THR A 63 -2.35 9.83 -8.11
C THR A 63 -3.79 9.59 -8.56
N HIS A 64 -4.30 8.37 -8.46
CA HIS A 64 -5.70 8.02 -8.75
C HIS A 64 -6.48 7.57 -7.50
N GLY A 65 -6.00 7.96 -6.32
CA GLY A 65 -6.54 7.50 -5.04
C GLY A 65 -7.89 8.11 -4.68
N LEU A 66 -8.66 7.37 -3.89
CA LEU A 66 -10.04 7.73 -3.49
C LEU A 66 -10.15 9.10 -2.81
N TYR A 67 -9.11 9.55 -2.10
CA TYR A 67 -9.15 10.79 -1.32
C TYR A 67 -8.54 12.01 -2.01
N ARG A 68 -8.10 11.89 -3.28
CA ARG A 68 -7.46 13.01 -4.01
C ARG A 68 -8.35 14.25 -4.14
N ASN A 69 -9.66 14.04 -4.35
CA ASN A 69 -10.63 15.12 -4.60
C ASN A 69 -11.54 15.40 -3.40
N SER A 70 -11.14 15.02 -2.19
CA SER A 70 -11.94 15.24 -0.97
C SER A 70 -11.78 16.67 -0.42
N THR A 71 -11.76 17.69 -1.28
CA THR A 71 -11.92 19.09 -0.87
C THR A 71 -13.40 19.38 -0.59
N PRO A 72 -13.75 20.18 0.43
CA PRO A 72 -15.15 20.36 0.89
C PRO A 72 -16.13 20.85 -0.19
N SER A 73 -15.63 21.59 -1.19
CA SER A 73 -16.36 22.22 -2.28
C SER A 73 -16.54 21.34 -3.52
N SER A 74 -15.86 20.19 -3.59
CA SER A 74 -15.93 19.24 -4.71
C SER A 74 -16.36 17.87 -4.22
N ARG A 75 -17.29 17.85 -3.27
CA ARG A 75 -18.01 16.64 -2.87
C ARG A 75 -18.99 16.22 -3.97
N LYS A 76 -18.49 16.03 -5.19
CA LYS A 76 -19.01 14.97 -6.04
C LYS A 76 -18.68 13.72 -5.24
N VAL A 77 -19.63 13.31 -4.40
CA VAL A 77 -19.69 11.96 -3.87
C VAL A 77 -19.74 11.10 -5.12
N ILE A 78 -18.59 10.81 -5.71
CA ILE A 78 -18.46 9.67 -6.58
C ILE A 78 -18.84 8.57 -5.61
N GLY A 79 -20.05 8.06 -5.77
CA GLY A 79 -20.56 6.91 -5.04
C GLY A 79 -19.77 5.66 -5.44
N THR A 80 -18.45 5.75 -5.56
CA THR A 80 -17.52 4.65 -5.43
C THR A 80 -17.49 4.26 -3.95
N LYS A 81 -18.65 3.82 -3.45
CA LYS A 81 -18.63 2.55 -2.72
C LYS A 81 -17.81 1.67 -3.64
N LEU A 82 -16.61 1.27 -3.20
CA LEU A 82 -15.89 0.15 -3.80
C LEU A 82 -16.97 -0.90 -4.02
N ARG A 83 -17.42 -1.07 -5.27
CA ARG A 83 -18.56 -1.94 -5.52
C ARG A 83 -17.97 -3.30 -5.18
N LEU A 84 -18.50 -3.89 -4.11
CA LEU A 84 -18.06 -5.17 -3.56
C LEU A 84 -17.82 -6.27 -4.62
N PRO A 85 -18.45 -6.29 -5.82
CA PRO A 85 -18.04 -7.20 -6.89
C PRO A 85 -16.55 -7.10 -7.27
N GLU A 86 -15.96 -5.91 -7.39
CA GLU A 86 -14.59 -5.76 -7.91
C GLU A 86 -13.52 -6.34 -6.96
N ALA A 87 -13.72 -6.19 -5.64
CA ALA A 87 -12.81 -6.76 -4.66
C ALA A 87 -13.00 -8.28 -4.50
N SER A 88 -14.21 -8.79 -4.67
CA SER A 88 -14.50 -10.22 -4.56
C SER A 88 -13.93 -11.04 -5.73
N TYR A 89 -13.83 -10.46 -6.93
CA TYR A 89 -13.23 -11.12 -8.10
C TYR A 89 -11.76 -10.78 -8.32
N ALA A 90 -11.19 -9.88 -7.51
CA ALA A 90 -9.80 -9.46 -7.64
C ALA A 90 -8.85 -10.65 -7.43
N LYS A 91 -7.91 -10.82 -8.36
CA LYS A 91 -6.85 -11.82 -8.25
C LYS A 91 -5.66 -11.25 -7.48
N PRO A 92 -4.94 -12.08 -6.68
CA PRO A 92 -3.70 -11.65 -6.04
C PRO A 92 -2.71 -11.09 -7.07
N THR A 93 -2.13 -9.93 -6.78
CA THR A 93 -1.09 -9.35 -7.65
C THR A 93 0.21 -10.14 -7.53
N PHE A 94 1.16 -9.88 -8.44
CA PHE A 94 2.50 -10.46 -8.36
C PHE A 94 3.14 -10.24 -6.99
N THR A 95 2.98 -9.04 -6.40
CA THR A 95 3.50 -8.71 -5.07
C THR A 95 2.88 -9.59 -3.98
N HIS A 96 1.56 -9.86 -4.04
CA HIS A 96 0.91 -10.78 -3.11
C HIS A 96 1.51 -12.19 -3.22
N MET A 97 1.68 -12.68 -4.44
CA MET A 97 2.25 -14.01 -4.69
C MET A 97 3.73 -14.09 -4.27
N ALA A 98 4.50 -13.03 -4.48
CA ALA A 98 5.89 -12.95 -4.04
C ALA A 98 6.01 -12.99 -2.51
N ILE A 99 5.16 -12.25 -1.78
CA ILE A 99 5.11 -12.31 -0.32
C ILE A 99 4.73 -13.72 0.16
N CYS A 100 3.74 -14.35 -0.50
CA CYS A 100 3.36 -15.73 -0.22
C CYS A 100 4.57 -16.67 -0.36
N ALA A 101 5.32 -16.57 -1.47
CA ALA A 101 6.52 -17.37 -1.67
C ALA A 101 7.60 -17.11 -0.60
N LEU A 102 7.80 -15.85 -0.18
CA LEU A 102 8.76 -15.52 0.89
C LEU A 102 8.37 -16.17 2.23
N VAL A 103 7.09 -16.21 2.55
CA VAL A 103 6.57 -16.86 3.76
C VAL A 103 6.71 -18.38 3.65
N THR A 104 6.27 -18.98 2.54
CA THR A 104 6.33 -20.43 2.31
C THR A 104 7.77 -20.97 2.36
N ASN A 105 8.74 -20.18 1.90
CA ASN A 105 10.16 -20.55 1.97
C ASN A 105 10.83 -20.16 3.31
N GLY A 106 10.07 -19.64 4.28
CA GLY A 106 10.58 -19.28 5.61
C GLY A 106 11.55 -18.09 5.62
N TYR A 107 11.42 -17.16 4.67
CA TYR A 107 12.12 -15.88 4.72
C TYR A 107 11.44 -14.89 5.66
N VAL A 108 10.11 -14.87 5.65
CA VAL A 108 9.26 -14.00 6.47
C VAL A 108 8.55 -14.89 7.50
N SER A 109 8.60 -14.51 8.77
CA SER A 109 7.86 -15.24 9.81
C SER A 109 6.44 -14.71 9.90
N LEU A 110 5.46 -15.60 10.03
CA LEU A 110 4.06 -15.21 10.21
C LEU A 110 3.74 -14.88 11.66
N PHE A 111 4.40 -15.50 12.65
CA PHE A 111 4.33 -15.17 14.09
C PHE A 111 5.58 -15.75 14.80
N PRO A 112 6.03 -15.19 15.94
CA PRO A 112 7.12 -15.77 16.74
C PRO A 112 6.74 -17.10 17.40
#